data_AF-E4YVH0-F1
#
_entry.id   AF-E4YVH0-F1
#
_cell.length_a   1.000
_cell.length_b   1.000
_cell.length_c   1.000
_cell.angle_alpha   90.00
_cell.angle_beta   90.00
_cell.angle_gamma   90.00
#
_symmetry.space_group_name_H-M   'P 1'
#
loop_
_entity.id
_entity.type
_entity.pdbx_description
1 polymer ?
#
loop_
_entity_poly.entity_id
_entity_poly.type
_entity_poly.pdbx_seq_one_letter_code
_entity_poly.pdbx_strand_id
1 'polypeptide(L)' 'MKKETDEMVAKTKKQPWCALCQQPAALYCCWNTNYCSQKCQTKHWTTHGTRCDRQPKKT' A
#
# COMPACT_ATOMS: atom_id res chain seq x y z
N MET A 1 -5.90 -11.48 -26.79
CA MET A 1 -5.47 -11.57 -25.37
C MET A 1 -4.64 -10.38 -24.89
N LYS A 2 -3.66 -9.84 -25.64
CA LYS A 2 -2.77 -8.77 -25.15
C LYS A 2 -3.48 -7.47 -24.67
N LYS A 3 -4.54 -7.06 -25.38
CA LYS A 3 -5.25 -5.79 -25.13
C LYS A 3 -5.95 -5.72 -23.76
N GLU A 4 -6.63 -6.79 -23.35
CA GLU A 4 -7.36 -6.83 -22.07
C GLU A 4 -6.39 -6.76 -20.88
N THR A 5 -5.25 -7.47 -20.98
CA THR A 5 -4.19 -7.41 -19.97
C THR A 5 -3.62 -6.00 -19.83
N ASP A 6 -3.37 -5.30 -20.94
CA ASP A 6 -2.85 -3.93 -20.93
C ASP A 6 -3.83 -2.95 -20.28
N GLU A 7 -5.13 -3.11 -20.54
CA GLU A 7 -6.20 -2.30 -19.93
C GLU A 7 -6.29 -2.53 -18.41
N MET A 8 -6.18 -3.78 -17.95
CA MET A 8 -6.15 -4.11 -16.52
C MET A 8 -4.92 -3.52 -15.82
N VAL A 9 -3.74 -3.60 -16.45
CA VAL A 9 -2.51 -2.99 -15.91
C VAL A 9 -2.65 -1.47 -15.81
N ALA A 10 -3.18 -0.82 -16.84
CA ALA A 10 -3.40 0.62 -16.84
C ALA A 10 -4.37 1.05 -15.72
N LYS A 11 -5.43 0.28 -15.47
CA LYS A 11 -6.35 0.52 -14.34
C LYS A 11 -5.64 0.37 -13.00
N THR A 12 -4.80 -0.66 -12.85
CA THR A 12 -4.07 -0.92 -11.61
C THR A 12 -3.08 0.20 -11.27
N LYS A 13 -2.39 0.78 -12.26
CA LYS A 13 -1.45 1.89 -12.04
C LYS A 13 -2.12 3.21 -11.58
N LYS A 14 -3.43 3.35 -11.74
CA LYS A 14 -4.17 4.59 -11.44
C LYS A 14 -4.69 4.69 -10.01
N GLN A 15 -4.54 3.64 -9.19
CA GLN A 15 -5.02 3.64 -7.81
C GLN A 15 -3.97 3.11 -6.83
N PRO A 16 -3.96 3.59 -5.58
CA PRO A 16 -3.14 3.01 -4.54
C PRO A 16 -3.71 1.66 -4.07
N TRP A 17 -2.81 0.77 -3.64
CA TRP A 17 -3.16 -0.58 -3.22
C TRP A 17 -2.68 -0.88 -1.82
N CYS A 18 -3.45 -1.67 -1.09
CA CYS A 18 -3.13 -2.08 0.26
C CYS A 18 -1.85 -2.94 0.26
N ALA A 19 -0.84 -2.51 1.00
CA ALA A 19 0.44 -3.21 1.11
C ALA A 19 0.31 -4.60 1.76
N LEU A 20 -0.80 -4.88 2.47
CA LEU A 20 -1.05 -6.18 3.09
C LEU A 20 -1.90 -7.12 2.22
N CYS A 21 -3.02 -6.64 1.67
CA CYS A 21 -4.02 -7.52 1.03
C CYS A 21 -4.35 -7.17 -0.43
N GLN A 22 -3.66 -6.20 -1.02
CA GLN A 22 -3.80 -5.81 -2.43
C GLN A 22 -5.22 -5.36 -2.85
N GLN A 23 -6.11 -5.07 -1.90
CA GLN A 23 -7.36 -4.37 -2.16
C GLN A 23 -7.11 -2.87 -2.34
N PRO A 24 -8.01 -2.12 -3.01
CA PRO A 24 -7.90 -0.67 -3.13
C PRO A 24 -7.65 -0.02 -1.78
N ALA A 25 -6.64 0.84 -1.70
CA ALA A 25 -6.31 1.50 -0.45
C ALA A 25 -7.17 2.75 -0.23
N ALA A 26 -7.49 3.01 1.04
CA ALA A 26 -8.20 4.22 1.49
C ALA A 26 -7.36 5.07 2.45
N LEU A 27 -6.25 4.53 2.97
CA LEU A 27 -5.40 5.15 3.98
C LEU A 27 -3.94 5.21 3.50
N TYR A 28 -3.33 6.39 3.59
CA TYR A 28 -1.92 6.62 3.24
C TYR A 28 -1.01 6.59 4.47
N CYS A 29 0.08 5.80 4.41
CA CYS A 29 1.06 5.70 5.48
C CYS A 29 2.38 6.42 5.16
N CYS A 30 3.12 6.03 4.13
CA CYS A 30 4.32 6.74 3.67
C CYS A 30 4.63 6.33 2.22
N TRP A 31 5.80 6.72 1.69
CA TRP A 31 6.13 6.40 0.31
C TRP A 31 5.98 4.90 0.04
N ASN A 32 5.26 4.58 -1.04
CA ASN A 32 4.97 3.21 -1.47
C ASN A 32 4.23 2.33 -0.44
N THR A 33 3.61 2.89 0.60
CA THR A 33 2.87 2.12 1.62
C THR A 33 1.49 2.73 1.90
N ASN A 34 0.43 2.04 1.45
CA ASN A 34 -0.96 2.39 1.66
C ASN A 34 -1.75 1.19 2.24
N TYR A 35 -2.92 1.42 2.84
CA TYR A 35 -3.76 0.38 3.43
C TYR A 35 -5.24 0.57 3.09
N CYS A 36 -5.99 -0.52 2.98
CA CYS A 36 -7.45 -0.45 2.84
C CYS A 36 -8.16 -0.20 4.18
N SER A 37 -7.51 -0.47 5.32
CA SER A 37 -8.08 -0.33 6.65
C SER A 37 -7.02 -0.26 7.74
N GLN A 38 -7.38 0.27 8.91
CA GLN A 38 -6.52 0.28 10.09
C GLN A 38 -6.11 -1.14 10.52
N LYS A 39 -7.00 -2.12 10.34
CA LYS A 39 -6.71 -3.54 10.60
C LYS A 39 -5.54 -4.05 9.76
N CYS A 40 -5.48 -3.66 8.48
CA CYS A 40 -4.35 -4.03 7.63
C CYS A 40 -3.07 -3.30 8.03
N GLN A 41 -3.16 -2.01 8.41
CA GLN A 41 -2.02 -1.27 8.91
C GLN A 41 -1.43 -1.91 10.16
N THR A 42 -2.23 -2.20 11.18
CA THR A 42 -1.76 -2.79 12.45
C THR A 42 -1.13 -4.16 12.22
N LYS A 43 -1.71 -5.00 11.35
CA LYS A 43 -1.15 -6.31 10.99
C LYS A 43 0.19 -6.19 10.26
N HIS A 44 0.33 -5.24 9.34
CA HIS A 44 1.57 -5.02 8.60
C HIS A 44 2.62 -4.25 9.40
N TRP A 45 2.23 -3.60 10.50
CA TRP A 45 3.11 -2.72 11.28
C TRP A 45 4.34 -3.44 11.84
N THR A 46 4.23 -4.74 12.17
CA THR A 46 5.35 -5.54 12.67
C THR A 46 6.53 -5.59 11.69
N THR A 47 6.29 -5.55 10.38
CA THR A 47 7.32 -5.60 9.33
C THR A 47 7.56 -4.25 8.65
N HIS A 48 6.58 -3.34 8.69
CA HIS A 48 6.69 -2.00 8.11
C HIS A 48 7.28 -0.99 9.09
N GLY A 49 6.96 -1.08 10.37
CA GLY A 49 7.21 -0.04 11.37
C GLY A 49 8.66 0.40 11.44
N THR A 50 9.62 -0.53 11.41
CA THR A 50 11.06 -0.22 11.52
C THR A 50 11.62 0.64 10.39
N ARG A 51 10.92 0.71 9.26
CA ARG A 51 11.30 1.40 8.03
C ARG A 51 10.25 2.41 7.56
N CYS A 52 9.30 2.76 8.42
CA CYS A 52 8.27 3.75 8.10
C CYS A 52 8.86 5.16 8.17
N ASP A 53 8.67 5.95 7.11
CA ASP A 53 9.19 7.33 7.06
C ASP A 53 8.56 8.27 8.09
N ARG A 54 7.40 7.88 8.65
CA ARG A 54 6.71 8.62 9.72
C ARG A 54 7.17 8.24 11.13
N GLN A 55 8.05 7.25 11.29
CA GLN A 55 8.58 6.94 12.62
C GLN A 55 9.52 8.06 13.11
N PRO A 56 9.45 8.42 14.40
CA PRO A 56 10.42 9.34 14.98
C PRO A 56 11.81 8.73 14.85
N LYS A 57 12.71 9.43 14.15
CA LYS A 57 14.12 9.02 14.10
C LYS A 57 14.71 9.29 15.48
N LYS A 58 15.18 8.24 16.16
CA LYS A 58 16.00 8.40 17.35
C LYS A 58 17.30 9.08 16.89
N THR A 59 17.44 10.35 17.24
CA THR A 59 18.68 11.12 17.08
C THR A 59 19.59 10.85 18.27
#